data_AF-A0A7C7QGT9-F1
#
_entry.id   AF-A0A7C7QGT9-F1
#
_cell.length_a   1.000
_cell.length_b   1.000
_cell.length_c   1.000
_cell.angle_alpha   90.00
_cell.angle_beta   90.00
_cell.angle_gamma   90.00
#
_symmetry.space_group_name_H-M   'P 1'
#
loop_
_entity.id
_entity.type
_entity.pdbx_description
1 polymer ?
#
loop_
_entity_poly.entity_id
_entity_poly.type
_entity_poly.pdbx_seq_one_letter_code
_entity_poly.pdbx_strand_id
1 'polypeptide(L)'
;MIRLFSPPPDDRIRHLQIETLFKHAPTIYVANYLNSFLIVLVMWHGGVDYLTLGIWMFAMLSLITSRVILTRRYWRDPQREARLNFWLRWFTSTTFLSGLMWGLAGILFYVPENGTYGAFLLVVLLGIGAGATTFLSPHLPTFVSYFTALMVPLIIRVFLVGDVPNMILSGMMVIYLMVFMLLARNVNEIFLESILLRFDNLELVHKLTEDKEAAEKANLAKSKFLAAASHDLRQPLHALTLLSGALAERTESEENRDINDLFTKRQDVILQA
;
A
#
# COMPACT_ATOMS: atom_id res chain seq x y z
N MET A 1 -9.10 -8.73 14.33
CA MET A 1 -8.03 -9.31 13.49
C MET A 1 -6.77 -9.39 14.36
N ILE A 2 -6.21 -10.59 14.58
CA ILE A 2 -5.06 -10.80 15.47
C ILE A 2 -3.78 -10.44 14.70
N ARG A 3 -3.01 -9.46 15.18
CA ARG A 3 -1.72 -9.07 14.57
C ARG A 3 -0.67 -10.14 14.88
N LEU A 4 0.12 -10.53 13.88
CA LEU A 4 1.18 -11.53 14.02
C LEU A 4 2.54 -10.91 14.39
N PHE A 5 2.74 -9.61 14.14
CA PHE A 5 4.03 -8.94 14.26
C PHE A 5 3.95 -7.57 14.95
N SER A 6 5.12 -7.03 15.33
CA SER A 6 5.24 -5.75 16.03
C SER A 6 4.91 -4.58 15.10
N PRO A 7 4.21 -3.53 15.57
CA PRO A 7 3.86 -2.40 14.72
C PRO A 7 5.13 -1.68 14.19
N PRO A 8 5.11 -1.20 12.94
CA PRO A 8 6.21 -0.43 12.39
C PRO A 8 6.39 0.87 13.20
N PRO A 9 7.61 1.45 13.25
CA PRO A 9 7.85 2.71 13.94
C PRO A 9 6.93 3.82 13.40
N ASP A 10 6.35 4.62 14.30
CA ASP A 10 5.42 5.73 13.95
C ASP A 10 5.97 6.67 12.88
N ASP A 11 7.29 6.89 12.87
CA ASP A 11 7.97 7.74 11.89
C ASP A 11 7.86 7.20 10.45
N ARG A 12 7.85 5.87 10.27
CA ARG A 12 7.66 5.26 8.94
C ARG A 12 6.24 5.45 8.44
N ILE A 13 5.24 5.32 9.31
CA ILE A 13 3.84 5.57 8.95
C ILE A 13 3.67 7.03 8.53
N ARG A 14 4.19 7.97 9.32
CA ARG A 14 4.15 9.41 9.02
C ARG A 14 4.84 9.75 7.71
N HIS A 15 5.99 9.13 7.44
CA HIS A 15 6.69 9.29 6.17
C HIS A 15 5.78 8.89 4.98
N LEU A 16 5.18 7.70 5.03
CA LEU A 16 4.28 7.19 3.98
C LEU A 16 3.04 8.07 3.80
N GLN A 17 2.46 8.59 4.89
CA GLN A 17 1.36 9.54 4.83
C GLN A 17 1.78 10.80 4.05
N ILE A 18 2.88 11.44 4.45
CA ILE A 18 3.37 12.67 3.82
C ILE A 18 3.73 12.43 2.35
N GLU A 19 4.42 11.33 2.06
CA GLU A 19 4.79 10.97 0.69
C GLU A 19 3.54 10.78 -0.18
N THR A 20 2.51 10.10 0.33
CA THR A 20 1.23 9.93 -0.37
C THR A 20 0.56 11.27 -0.66
N LEU A 21 0.55 12.20 0.30
CA LEU A 21 0.03 13.57 0.10
C LEU A 21 0.77 14.30 -1.03
N PHE A 22 2.10 14.32 -1.02
CA PHE A 22 2.89 15.01 -2.05
C PHE A 22 2.83 14.33 -3.42
N LYS A 23 2.62 13.00 -3.47
CA LYS A 23 2.51 12.22 -4.70
C LYS A 23 1.25 12.56 -5.49
N HIS A 24 0.12 12.69 -4.80
CA HIS A 24 -1.18 12.96 -5.43
C HIS A 24 -1.52 14.46 -5.53
N ALA A 25 -0.70 15.33 -4.94
CA ALA A 25 -0.92 16.78 -4.92
C ALA A 25 -1.13 17.43 -6.32
N PRO A 26 -0.36 17.07 -7.37
CA PRO A 26 -0.54 17.69 -8.69
C PRO A 26 -1.94 17.50 -9.28
N THR A 27 -2.54 16.31 -9.11
CA THR A 27 -3.90 16.01 -9.60
C THR A 27 -4.93 16.97 -9.00
N ILE A 28 -4.77 17.33 -7.73
CA ILE A 28 -5.67 18.24 -7.04
C ILE A 28 -5.45 19.69 -7.42
N TYR A 29 -4.22 20.07 -7.75
CA TYR A 29 -3.95 21.41 -8.25
C TYR A 29 -4.64 21.63 -9.60
N VAL A 30 -4.67 20.61 -10.47
CA VAL A 30 -5.43 20.64 -11.73
C VAL A 30 -6.93 20.76 -11.45
N ALA A 31 -7.49 19.91 -10.58
CA ALA A 31 -8.90 19.99 -10.21
C ALA A 31 -9.29 21.35 -9.61
N ASN A 32 -8.46 21.90 -8.72
CA ASN A 32 -8.67 23.22 -8.13
C ASN A 32 -8.61 24.33 -9.19
N TYR A 33 -7.68 24.25 -10.14
CA TYR A 33 -7.61 25.22 -11.25
C TYR A 33 -8.90 25.20 -12.08
N LEU A 34 -9.36 24.00 -12.48
CA LEU A 34 -10.59 23.83 -13.25
C LEU A 34 -11.81 24.34 -12.48
N ASN A 35 -11.94 23.99 -11.20
CA ASN A 35 -13.04 24.44 -10.35
C ASN A 35 -13.01 25.97 -10.14
N SER A 36 -11.81 26.56 -9.99
CA SER A 36 -11.65 28.01 -9.83
C SER A 36 -12.05 28.78 -11.10
N PHE A 37 -11.74 28.22 -12.27
CA PHE A 37 -12.21 28.79 -13.53
C PHE A 37 -13.73 28.65 -13.67
N LEU A 38 -14.28 27.47 -13.37
CA LEU A 38 -15.71 27.19 -13.48
C LEU A 38 -16.55 28.07 -12.56
N ILE A 39 -16.15 28.23 -11.29
CA ILE A 39 -16.88 29.08 -10.34
C ILE A 39 -16.85 30.55 -10.79
N VAL A 40 -15.72 31.05 -11.29
CA VAL A 40 -15.63 32.42 -11.82
C VAL A 40 -16.53 32.58 -13.04
N LEU A 41 -16.53 31.63 -13.98
CA LEU A 41 -17.38 31.67 -15.16
C LEU A 41 -18.87 31.72 -14.81
N VAL A 42 -19.32 30.89 -13.87
CA VAL A 42 -20.73 30.86 -13.46
C VAL A 42 -21.10 32.13 -12.68
N MET A 43 -20.25 32.57 -11.76
CA MET A 43 -20.53 33.72 -10.89
C MET A 43 -20.40 35.05 -11.62
N TRP A 44 -19.65 35.11 -12.73
CA TRP A 44 -19.65 36.22 -13.67
C TRP A 44 -21.06 36.56 -14.16
N HIS A 45 -21.88 35.54 -14.41
CA HIS A 45 -23.28 35.71 -14.81
C HIS A 45 -24.24 35.86 -13.62
N GLY A 46 -23.78 35.61 -12.39
CA GLY A 46 -24.58 35.67 -11.17
C GLY A 46 -24.69 37.05 -10.53
N GLY A 47 -24.05 38.08 -11.11
CA GLY A 47 -24.09 39.45 -10.58
C GLY A 47 -23.02 39.75 -9.53
N VAL A 48 -22.04 38.87 -9.36
CA VAL A 48 -20.86 39.15 -8.53
C VAL A 48 -19.95 40.15 -9.26
N ASP A 49 -19.45 41.15 -8.54
CA ASP A 49 -18.56 42.17 -9.09
C ASP A 49 -17.28 41.56 -9.72
N TYR A 50 -16.93 42.04 -10.92
CA TYR A 50 -15.81 41.52 -11.72
C TYR A 50 -14.46 41.71 -11.04
N LEU A 51 -14.28 42.82 -10.30
CA LEU A 51 -13.05 43.07 -9.56
C LEU A 51 -12.89 42.06 -8.43
N THR A 52 -13.97 41.74 -7.71
CA THR A 52 -13.99 40.72 -6.66
C THR A 52 -13.63 39.33 -7.21
N LEU A 53 -14.22 38.94 -8.37
CA LEU A 53 -13.88 37.70 -9.06
C LEU A 53 -12.41 37.67 -9.51
N GLY A 54 -11.91 38.78 -10.07
CA GLY A 54 -10.54 38.90 -10.55
C GLY A 54 -9.49 38.80 -9.43
N ILE A 55 -9.69 39.52 -8.32
CA ILE A 55 -8.81 39.47 -7.14
C ILE A 55 -8.79 38.07 -6.55
N TRP A 56 -9.96 37.45 -6.37
CA TRP A 56 -10.06 36.10 -5.83
C TRP A 56 -9.38 35.08 -6.75
N MET A 57 -9.61 35.16 -8.06
CA MET A 57 -8.96 34.27 -9.04
C MET A 57 -7.44 34.43 -9.01
N PHE A 58 -6.93 35.66 -9.00
CA PHE A 58 -5.49 35.92 -8.90
C PHE A 58 -4.88 35.35 -7.60
N ALA A 59 -5.55 35.56 -6.46
CA ALA A 59 -5.11 35.01 -5.18
C ALA A 59 -5.10 33.47 -5.19
N MET A 60 -6.13 32.86 -5.76
CA MET A 60 -6.25 31.40 -5.88
C MET A 60 -5.17 30.81 -6.79
N LEU A 61 -4.91 31.42 -7.94
CA LEU A 61 -3.83 31.01 -8.85
C LEU A 61 -2.44 31.18 -8.23
N SER A 62 -2.22 32.26 -7.47
CA SER A 62 -0.98 32.49 -6.72
C SER A 62 -0.77 31.40 -5.66
N LEU A 63 -1.84 31.03 -4.94
CA LEU A 63 -1.80 29.95 -3.97
C LEU A 63 -1.51 28.59 -4.64
N ILE A 64 -2.19 28.25 -5.73
CA ILE A 64 -1.93 27.01 -6.49
C ILE A 64 -0.47 26.97 -6.95
N THR A 65 0.05 28.09 -7.48
CA THR A 65 1.45 28.22 -7.91
C THR A 65 2.42 27.98 -6.77
N SER A 66 2.17 28.58 -5.60
CA SER A 66 3.00 28.37 -4.41
C SER A 66 3.03 26.89 -3.97
N ARG A 67 1.91 26.17 -4.10
CA ARG A 67 1.77 24.75 -3.75
C ARG A 67 2.45 23.83 -4.77
N VAL A 68 2.42 24.18 -6.06
CA VAL A 68 3.22 23.52 -7.11
C VAL A 68 4.72 23.68 -6.82
N ILE A 69 5.16 24.89 -6.46
CA ILE A 69 6.55 25.15 -6.08
C ILE A 69 6.94 24.35 -4.83
N LEU A 70 6.07 24.33 -3.80
CA LEU A 70 6.29 23.56 -2.58
C LEU A 70 6.47 22.06 -2.89
N THR A 71 5.58 21.49 -3.71
CA THR A 71 5.65 20.08 -4.13
C THR A 71 6.93 19.78 -4.91
N ARG A 72 7.31 20.66 -5.85
CA ARG A 72 8.58 20.52 -6.58
C ARG A 72 9.79 20.59 -5.65
N ARG A 73 9.77 21.48 -4.64
CA ARG A 73 10.84 21.60 -3.65
C ARG A 73 10.93 20.36 -2.75
N TYR A 74 9.80 19.79 -2.32
CA TYR A 74 9.76 18.54 -1.56
C TYR A 74 10.44 17.39 -2.32
N TRP A 75 10.08 17.19 -3.59
CA TRP A 75 10.67 16.11 -4.40
C TRP A 75 12.15 16.32 -4.74
N ARG A 76 12.61 17.58 -4.77
CA ARG A 76 14.02 17.94 -4.99
C ARG A 76 14.88 17.94 -3.72
N ASP A 77 14.28 17.85 -2.54
CA ASP A 77 15.00 17.86 -1.27
C ASP A 77 15.61 16.47 -0.96
N PRO A 78 16.95 16.31 -0.95
CA PRO A 78 17.59 15.05 -0.60
C PRO A 78 17.40 14.68 0.88
N GLN A 79 17.15 15.66 1.75
CA GLN A 79 16.98 15.48 3.19
C GLN A 79 15.50 15.49 3.61
N ARG A 80 14.57 15.23 2.68
CA ARG A 80 13.12 15.31 2.96
C ARG A 80 12.67 14.39 4.09
N GLU A 81 13.29 13.22 4.26
CA GLU A 81 13.01 12.27 5.34
C GLU A 81 13.41 12.80 6.71
N ALA A 82 14.54 13.51 6.80
CA ALA A 82 14.98 14.15 8.05
C ALA A 82 14.11 15.37 8.41
N ARG A 83 13.46 16.00 7.41
CA ARG A 83 12.68 17.24 7.56
C ARG A 83 11.17 17.05 7.40
N LEU A 84 10.64 15.86 7.69
CA LEU A 84 9.23 15.53 7.50
C LEU A 84 8.27 16.54 8.15
N ASN A 85 8.51 16.91 9.41
CA ASN A 85 7.66 17.86 10.13
C ASN A 85 7.63 19.25 9.48
N PHE A 86 8.74 19.71 8.91
CA PHE A 86 8.80 20.98 8.19
C PHE A 86 7.91 20.95 6.94
N TRP A 87 8.05 19.90 6.12
CA TRP A 87 7.26 19.75 4.90
C TRP A 87 5.77 19.56 5.20
N LEU A 88 5.43 18.77 6.21
CA LEU A 88 4.04 18.57 6.63
C LEU A 88 3.40 19.86 7.14
N ARG A 89 4.11 20.68 7.91
CA ARG A 89 3.61 21.99 8.39
C ARG A 89 3.29 22.92 7.23
N TRP A 90 4.19 23.05 6.25
CA TRP A 90 3.95 23.89 5.07
C TRP A 90 2.85 23.35 4.17
N PHE A 91 2.80 22.03 3.97
CA PHE A 91 1.72 21.39 3.22
C PHE A 91 0.37 21.62 3.89
N THR A 92 0.30 21.46 5.20
CA THR A 92 -0.93 21.68 5.98
C THR A 92 -1.34 23.14 5.96
N SER A 93 -0.40 24.08 6.15
CA SER A 93 -0.70 25.52 6.19
C SER A 93 -1.22 26.03 4.85
N THR A 94 -0.59 25.61 3.73
CA THR A 94 -1.03 26.01 2.38
C THR A 94 -2.34 25.33 1.97
N THR A 95 -2.56 24.10 2.43
CA THR A 95 -3.84 23.40 2.26
C THR A 95 -4.95 24.09 3.06
N PHE A 96 -4.72 24.44 4.33
CA PHE A 96 -5.65 25.21 5.14
C PHE A 96 -6.02 26.55 4.48
N LEU A 97 -5.02 27.30 3.99
CA LEU A 97 -5.26 28.54 3.26
C LEU A 97 -6.10 28.32 2.00
N SER A 98 -5.94 27.18 1.32
CA SER A 98 -6.79 26.81 0.19
C SER A 98 -8.23 26.53 0.63
N GLY A 99 -8.44 25.95 1.80
CA GLY A 99 -9.76 25.78 2.40
C GLY A 99 -10.40 27.13 2.71
N LEU A 100 -9.65 28.05 3.31
CA LEU A 100 -10.11 29.42 3.57
C LEU A 100 -10.48 30.18 2.28
N MET A 101 -9.71 30.03 1.20
CA MET A 101 -10.04 30.66 -0.10
C MET A 101 -11.39 30.17 -0.64
N TRP A 102 -11.69 28.87 -0.51
CA TRP A 102 -12.99 28.31 -0.88
C TRP A 102 -14.11 28.76 0.06
N GLY A 103 -13.86 28.80 1.37
CA GLY A 103 -14.83 29.34 2.33
C GLY A 103 -15.12 30.83 2.08
N LEU A 104 -14.11 31.60 1.72
CA LEU A 104 -14.24 33.01 1.36
C LEU A 104 -15.03 33.19 0.05
N ALA A 105 -14.85 32.32 -0.94
CA ALA A 105 -15.70 32.29 -2.14
C ALA A 105 -17.18 32.10 -1.76
N GLY A 106 -17.46 31.23 -0.79
CA GLY A 106 -18.80 31.05 -0.24
C GLY A 106 -19.37 32.31 0.44
N ILE A 107 -18.55 33.20 0.97
CA ILE A 107 -19.00 34.49 1.52
C ILE A 107 -19.19 35.53 0.41
N LEU A 108 -18.20 35.68 -0.47
CA LEU A 108 -18.12 36.75 -1.47
C LEU A 108 -19.03 36.52 -2.67
N PHE A 109 -19.25 35.26 -3.07
CA PHE A 109 -19.97 34.91 -4.30
C PHE A 109 -21.40 34.45 -4.02
N TYR A 110 -21.82 34.37 -2.76
CA TYR A 110 -23.18 33.94 -2.44
C TYR A 110 -24.19 35.04 -2.77
N VAL A 111 -25.10 34.72 -3.69
CA VAL A 111 -26.17 35.59 -4.20
C VAL A 111 -27.51 35.13 -3.59
N PRO A 112 -28.01 35.80 -2.53
CA PRO A 112 -29.21 35.34 -1.80
C PRO A 112 -30.48 35.35 -2.66
N GLU A 113 -30.55 36.26 -3.63
CA GLU A 113 -31.73 36.50 -4.47
C GLU A 113 -31.98 35.37 -5.49
N ASN A 114 -30.99 34.52 -5.74
CA ASN A 114 -31.10 33.44 -6.72
C ASN A 114 -30.52 32.13 -6.17
N GLY A 115 -31.42 31.25 -5.72
CA GLY A 115 -31.08 29.95 -5.14
C GLY A 115 -30.28 29.02 -6.06
N THR A 116 -30.30 29.24 -7.38
CA THR A 116 -29.52 28.42 -8.34
C THR A 116 -28.02 28.60 -8.13
N TYR A 117 -27.54 29.84 -7.96
CA TYR A 117 -26.12 30.11 -7.74
C TYR A 117 -25.67 29.61 -6.37
N GLY A 118 -26.53 29.73 -5.34
CA GLY A 118 -26.27 29.14 -4.02
C GLY A 118 -26.16 27.62 -4.06
N ALA A 119 -27.07 26.94 -4.76
CA ALA A 119 -27.01 25.49 -4.96
C ALA A 119 -25.75 25.06 -5.74
N PHE A 120 -25.36 25.84 -6.76
CA PHE A 120 -24.13 25.60 -7.52
C PHE A 120 -22.88 25.67 -6.63
N LEU A 121 -22.77 26.70 -5.77
CA LEU A 121 -21.68 26.80 -4.80
C LEU A 121 -21.62 25.57 -3.90
N LEU A 122 -22.76 25.13 -3.37
CA LEU A 122 -22.83 23.93 -2.53
C LEU A 122 -22.36 22.69 -3.30
N VAL A 123 -22.85 22.46 -4.52
CA VAL A 123 -22.47 21.30 -5.34
C VAL A 123 -20.96 21.27 -5.61
N VAL A 124 -20.37 22.41 -5.99
CA VAL A 124 -18.92 22.52 -6.21
C VAL A 124 -18.14 22.19 -4.94
N LEU A 125 -18.56 22.75 -3.79
CA LEU A 125 -17.88 22.52 -2.52
C LEU A 125 -18.03 21.09 -1.98
N LEU A 126 -19.19 20.45 -2.18
CA LEU A 126 -19.37 19.02 -1.86
C LEU A 126 -18.51 18.14 -2.76
N GLY A 127 -18.41 18.46 -4.05
CA GLY A 127 -17.52 17.75 -4.98
C GLY A 127 -16.05 17.87 -4.58
N ILE A 128 -15.63 19.07 -4.18
CA ILE A 128 -14.29 19.31 -3.61
C ILE A 128 -14.10 18.53 -2.30
N GLY A 129 -15.11 18.50 -1.43
CA GLY A 129 -15.11 17.72 -0.19
C GLY A 129 -14.92 16.23 -0.41
N ALA A 130 -15.59 15.66 -1.40
CA ALA A 130 -15.40 14.26 -1.80
C ALA A 130 -13.96 13.98 -2.24
N GLY A 131 -13.40 14.82 -3.11
CA GLY A 131 -11.99 14.69 -3.52
C GLY A 131 -11.00 14.85 -2.36
N ALA A 132 -11.25 15.80 -1.47
CA ALA A 132 -10.43 16.05 -0.29
C ALA A 132 -10.46 14.87 0.70
N THR A 133 -11.60 14.18 0.82
CA THR A 133 -11.74 13.01 1.68
C THR A 133 -10.81 11.89 1.25
N THR A 134 -10.70 11.62 -0.05
CA THR A 134 -9.79 10.57 -0.54
C THR A 134 -8.32 10.97 -0.41
N PHE A 135 -8.01 12.26 -0.61
CA PHE A 135 -6.61 12.70 -0.71
C PHE A 135 -5.97 13.16 0.59
N LEU A 136 -6.72 13.87 1.45
CA LEU A 136 -6.19 14.42 2.70
C LEU A 136 -6.41 13.49 3.89
N SER A 137 -7.29 12.49 3.78
CA SER A 137 -7.52 11.52 4.86
C SER A 137 -6.30 10.71 5.29
N PRO A 138 -5.23 10.48 4.49
CA PRO A 138 -4.00 9.90 5.02
C PRO A 138 -3.44 10.68 6.22
N HIS A 139 -3.68 11.98 6.31
CA HIS A 139 -3.33 12.81 7.46
C HIS A 139 -4.55 13.63 7.94
N LEU A 140 -5.34 13.04 8.85
CA LEU A 140 -6.58 13.62 9.36
C LEU A 140 -6.49 15.08 9.81
N PRO A 141 -5.45 15.55 10.54
CA PRO A 141 -5.38 16.96 10.92
C PRO A 141 -5.36 17.92 9.73
N THR A 142 -4.76 17.53 8.60
CA THR A 142 -4.77 18.34 7.37
C THR A 142 -6.16 18.33 6.72
N PHE A 143 -6.84 17.18 6.71
CA PHE A 143 -8.22 17.11 6.23
C PHE A 143 -9.16 17.97 7.07
N VAL A 144 -9.12 17.82 8.40
CA VAL A 144 -10.01 18.54 9.32
C VAL A 144 -9.81 20.04 9.20
N SER A 145 -8.56 20.51 9.21
CA SER A 145 -8.26 21.94 9.05
C SER A 145 -8.73 22.49 7.70
N TYR A 146 -8.49 21.77 6.60
CA TYR A 146 -8.97 22.16 5.27
C TYR A 146 -10.49 22.26 5.20
N PHE A 147 -11.17 21.18 5.62
CA PHE A 147 -12.59 21.02 5.36
C PHE A 147 -13.45 21.90 6.27
N THR A 148 -13.01 22.13 7.52
CA THR A 148 -13.62 23.14 8.39
C THR A 148 -13.46 24.55 7.82
N ALA A 149 -12.25 24.92 7.38
CA ALA A 149 -12.00 26.22 6.75
C ALA A 149 -12.83 26.46 5.48
N LEU A 150 -13.14 25.38 4.76
CA LEU A 150 -13.96 25.40 3.55
C LEU A 150 -15.46 25.53 3.87
N MET A 151 -15.97 24.76 4.83
CA MET A 151 -17.42 24.67 5.10
C MET A 151 -17.93 25.74 6.06
N VAL A 152 -17.22 26.02 7.15
CA VAL A 152 -17.72 26.86 8.26
C VAL A 152 -18.08 28.28 7.80
N PRO A 153 -17.25 29.00 7.01
CA PRO A 153 -17.60 30.34 6.56
C PRO A 153 -18.87 30.39 5.72
N LEU A 154 -19.09 29.39 4.85
CA LEU A 154 -20.30 29.30 4.04
C LEU A 154 -21.52 28.95 4.89
N ILE A 155 -21.41 28.01 5.83
CA ILE A 155 -22.50 27.67 6.76
C ILE A 155 -22.97 28.93 7.49
N ILE A 156 -22.03 29.72 8.02
CA ILE A 156 -22.33 30.98 8.70
C ILE A 156 -23.00 31.96 7.73
N ARG A 157 -22.45 32.14 6.52
CA ARG A 157 -22.99 33.08 5.53
C ARG A 157 -24.44 32.78 5.14
N VAL A 158 -24.76 31.51 4.89
CA VAL A 158 -26.09 31.06 4.46
C VAL A 158 -27.06 31.11 5.64
N PHE A 159 -26.62 30.75 6.85
CA PHE A 159 -27.44 30.83 8.04
C PHE A 159 -27.87 32.28 8.34
N LEU A 160 -26.96 33.24 8.14
CA LEU A 160 -27.23 34.67 8.35
C LEU A 160 -28.22 35.29 7.34
N VAL A 161 -28.58 34.60 6.25
CA VAL A 161 -29.64 35.07 5.34
C VAL A 161 -31.00 35.02 6.04
N GLY A 162 -31.21 34.03 6.92
CA GLY A 162 -32.30 34.00 7.90
C GLY A 162 -33.66 33.50 7.39
N ASP A 163 -33.86 33.27 6.09
CA ASP A 163 -35.07 32.66 5.56
C ASP A 163 -35.06 31.13 5.72
N VAL A 164 -36.25 30.54 5.79
CA VAL A 164 -36.45 29.10 6.08
C VAL A 164 -35.66 28.19 5.11
N PRO A 165 -35.70 28.39 3.78
CA PRO A 165 -34.89 27.58 2.85
C PRO A 165 -33.39 27.60 3.17
N ASN A 166 -32.81 28.77 3.44
CA ASN A 166 -31.38 28.88 3.73
C ASN A 166 -31.00 28.38 5.12
N MET A 167 -31.89 28.48 6.12
CA MET A 167 -31.70 27.82 7.41
C MET A 167 -31.64 26.30 7.27
N ILE A 168 -32.56 25.70 6.48
CA ILE A 168 -32.54 24.25 6.20
C ILE A 168 -31.27 23.87 5.45
N LEU A 169 -30.88 24.64 4.42
CA LEU A 169 -29.66 24.42 3.65
C LEU A 169 -28.40 24.45 4.54
N SER A 170 -28.33 25.40 5.47
CA SER A 170 -27.24 25.49 6.45
C SER A 170 -27.19 24.28 7.37
N GLY A 171 -28.35 23.80 7.83
CA GLY A 171 -28.46 22.54 8.57
C GLY A 171 -27.95 21.34 7.78
N MET A 172 -28.30 21.23 6.50
CA MET A 172 -27.77 20.19 5.61
C MET A 172 -26.25 20.29 5.44
N MET A 173 -25.69 21.49 5.32
CA MET A 173 -24.24 21.71 5.26
C MET A 173 -23.52 21.26 6.54
N VAL A 174 -24.11 21.47 7.72
CA VAL A 174 -23.57 20.94 9.00
C VAL A 174 -23.60 19.41 9.01
N ILE A 175 -24.67 18.79 8.51
CA ILE A 175 -24.75 17.33 8.35
C ILE A 175 -23.65 16.86 7.39
N TYR A 176 -23.45 17.50 6.25
CA TYR A 176 -22.38 17.14 5.31
C TYR A 176 -21.00 17.33 5.92
N LEU A 177 -20.78 18.40 6.70
CA LEU A 177 -19.55 18.59 7.46
C LEU A 177 -19.27 17.37 8.34
N MET A 178 -20.25 16.92 9.12
CA MET A 178 -20.11 15.73 9.96
C MET A 178 -19.89 14.44 9.16
N VAL A 179 -20.70 14.21 8.11
CA VAL A 179 -20.60 13.01 7.27
C VAL A 179 -19.21 12.89 6.64
N PHE A 180 -18.67 13.97 6.08
CA PHE A 180 -17.33 13.96 5.51
C PHE A 180 -16.23 13.78 6.56
N MET A 181 -16.41 14.27 7.79
CA MET A 181 -15.49 13.96 8.90
C MET A 181 -15.48 12.47 9.24
N LEU A 182 -16.66 11.84 9.25
CA LEU A 182 -16.78 10.39 9.47
C LEU A 182 -16.18 9.59 8.31
N LEU A 183 -16.47 9.98 7.07
CA LEU A 183 -15.88 9.35 5.89
C LEU A 183 -14.37 9.48 5.87
N ALA A 184 -13.82 10.65 6.20
CA ALA A 184 -12.37 10.84 6.25
C ALA A 184 -11.70 9.97 7.32
N ARG A 185 -12.33 9.81 8.49
CA ARG A 185 -11.87 8.88 9.53
C ARG A 185 -11.86 7.44 9.02
N ASN A 186 -12.95 7.00 8.41
CA ASN A 186 -13.05 5.66 7.83
C ASN A 186 -11.97 5.42 6.75
N VAL A 187 -11.77 6.37 5.83
CA VAL A 187 -10.72 6.26 4.80
C VAL A 187 -9.32 6.27 5.42
N ASN A 188 -9.09 7.07 6.47
CA ASN A 188 -7.82 7.06 7.20
C ASN A 188 -7.54 5.70 7.86
N GLU A 189 -8.54 5.11 8.50
CA GLU A 189 -8.43 3.79 9.14
C GLU A 189 -8.11 2.71 8.10
N ILE A 190 -8.84 2.68 6.98
CA ILE A 190 -8.56 1.77 5.85
C ILE A 190 -7.14 1.98 5.31
N PHE A 191 -6.72 3.23 5.16
CA PHE A 191 -5.37 3.56 4.71
C PHE A 191 -4.30 3.04 5.68
N LEU A 192 -4.45 3.26 6.98
CA LEU A 192 -3.53 2.77 8.01
C LEU A 192 -3.51 1.24 8.07
N GLU A 193 -4.67 0.58 8.00
CA GLU A 193 -4.76 -0.87 7.95
C GLU A 193 -4.03 -1.43 6.72
N SER A 194 -4.18 -0.79 5.56
CA SER A 194 -3.48 -1.21 4.33
C SER A 194 -1.95 -1.11 4.46
N ILE A 195 -1.45 -0.09 5.16
CA ILE A 195 -0.01 0.05 5.45
C ILE A 195 0.46 -1.08 6.36
N LEU A 196 -0.28 -1.35 7.43
CA LEU A 196 0.08 -2.38 8.41
C LEU A 196 0.07 -3.77 7.78
N LEU A 197 -0.98 -4.10 7.01
CA LEU A 197 -1.06 -5.36 6.26
C LEU A 197 0.10 -5.53 5.28
N ARG A 198 0.57 -4.44 4.66
CA ARG A 198 1.74 -4.49 3.77
C ARG A 198 3.03 -4.80 4.54
N PHE A 199 3.19 -4.29 5.76
CA PHE A 199 4.34 -4.64 6.59
C PHE A 199 4.28 -6.10 7.07
N ASP A 200 3.13 -6.55 7.57
CA ASP A 200 2.92 -7.94 8.01
C ASP A 200 3.17 -8.93 6.85
N ASN A 201 2.73 -8.59 5.64
CA ASN A 201 2.96 -9.41 4.45
C ASN A 201 4.44 -9.50 4.08
N LEU A 202 5.17 -8.37 4.12
CA LEU A 202 6.61 -8.36 3.83
C LEU A 202 7.41 -9.20 4.84
N GLU A 203 7.05 -9.13 6.12
CA GLU A 203 7.70 -9.93 7.16
C GLU A 203 7.38 -11.42 7.01
N LEU A 204 6.12 -11.76 6.70
CA LEU A 204 5.73 -13.14 6.43
C LEU A 204 6.45 -13.72 5.20
N VAL A 205 6.58 -12.94 4.12
CA VAL A 205 7.32 -13.35 2.91
C VAL A 205 8.80 -13.57 3.23
N HIS A 206 9.40 -12.71 4.05
CA HIS A 206 10.78 -12.86 4.48
C HIS A 206 10.98 -14.17 5.27
N LYS A 207 10.15 -14.40 6.28
CA LYS A 207 10.21 -15.62 7.10
C LYS A 207 9.98 -16.89 6.29
N LEU A 208 9.01 -16.89 5.37
CA LEU A 208 8.76 -18.01 4.48
C LEU A 208 9.96 -18.31 3.57
N THR A 209 10.66 -17.27 3.14
CA THR A 209 11.89 -17.42 2.34
C THR A 209 13.00 -18.07 3.18
N GLU A 210 13.21 -17.62 4.42
CA GLU A 210 14.19 -18.20 5.34
C GLU A 210 13.88 -19.68 5.67
N ASP A 211 12.63 -19.99 6.01
CA ASP A 211 12.19 -21.35 6.33
C ASP A 211 12.36 -22.29 5.12
N LYS A 212 12.06 -21.79 3.91
CA LYS A 212 12.27 -22.51 2.66
C LYS A 212 13.76 -22.82 2.43
N GLU A 213 14.63 -21.82 2.58
CA GLU A 213 16.08 -22.02 2.43
C GLU A 213 16.63 -23.02 3.45
N ALA A 214 16.15 -22.96 4.70
CA ALA A 214 16.52 -23.92 5.74
C ALA A 214 16.07 -25.34 5.40
N ALA A 215 14.83 -25.50 4.91
CA ALA A 215 14.29 -26.79 4.48
C ALA A 215 15.05 -27.36 3.27
N GLU A 216 15.39 -26.53 2.28
CA GLU A 216 16.18 -26.95 1.12
C GLU A 216 17.60 -27.40 1.51
N LYS A 217 18.27 -26.66 2.41
CA LYS A 217 19.57 -27.06 2.97
C LYS A 217 19.49 -28.40 3.71
N ALA A 218 18.45 -28.60 4.53
CA ALA A 218 18.23 -29.86 5.24
C ALA A 218 17.97 -31.02 4.28
N ASN A 219 17.16 -30.80 3.23
CA ASN A 219 16.86 -31.81 2.21
C ASN A 219 18.11 -32.18 1.39
N LEU A 220 18.94 -31.20 1.03
CA LEU A 220 20.21 -31.43 0.34
C LEU A 220 21.20 -32.21 1.23
N ALA A 221 21.32 -31.85 2.51
CA ALA A 221 22.17 -32.56 3.46
C ALA A 221 21.72 -34.01 3.63
N LYS A 222 20.41 -34.25 3.76
CA LYS A 222 19.83 -35.60 3.82
C LYS A 222 20.13 -36.41 2.55
N SER A 223 19.98 -35.79 1.38
CA SER A 223 20.24 -36.45 0.10
C SER A 223 21.72 -36.83 -0.06
N LYS A 224 22.64 -35.93 0.31
CA LYS A 224 24.09 -36.20 0.34
C LYS A 224 24.45 -37.30 1.33
N PHE A 225 23.87 -37.28 2.53
CA PHE A 225 24.07 -38.31 3.55
C PHE A 225 23.61 -39.69 3.07
N LEU A 226 22.40 -39.78 2.47
CA LEU A 226 21.88 -41.04 1.93
C LEU A 226 22.70 -41.55 0.73
N ALA A 227 23.20 -40.65 -0.13
CA ALA A 227 24.06 -41.03 -1.24
C ALA A 227 25.40 -41.60 -0.74
N ALA A 228 26.03 -40.95 0.24
CA ALA A 228 27.27 -41.44 0.87
C ALA A 228 27.04 -42.80 1.57
N ALA A 229 26.00 -42.91 2.40
CA ALA A 229 25.66 -44.15 3.07
C ALA A 229 25.37 -45.30 2.09
N SER A 230 24.68 -45.01 0.97
CA SER A 230 24.40 -46.01 -0.08
C SER A 230 25.66 -46.47 -0.81
N HIS A 231 26.59 -45.55 -1.06
CA HIS A 231 27.89 -45.88 -1.64
C HIS A 231 28.68 -46.82 -0.71
N ASP A 232 28.75 -46.45 0.57
CA ASP A 232 29.50 -47.21 1.57
C ASP A 232 28.88 -48.58 1.85
N LEU A 233 27.54 -48.71 1.75
CA LEU A 233 26.84 -50.00 1.83
C LEU A 233 27.06 -50.90 0.60
N ARG A 234 27.29 -50.32 -0.57
CA ARG A 234 27.47 -51.08 -1.82
C ARG A 234 28.82 -51.81 -1.85
N GLN A 235 29.86 -51.23 -1.27
CA GLN A 235 31.21 -51.83 -1.20
C GLN A 235 31.24 -53.21 -0.51
N PRO A 236 30.73 -53.39 0.73
CA PRO A 236 30.70 -54.69 1.38
C PRO A 236 29.74 -55.67 0.71
N LEU A 237 28.63 -55.19 0.12
CA LEU A 237 27.72 -56.03 -0.67
C LEU A 237 28.42 -56.64 -1.89
N HIS A 238 29.19 -55.85 -2.64
CA HIS A 238 30.00 -56.37 -3.75
C HIS A 238 31.04 -57.40 -3.27
N ALA A 239 31.70 -57.15 -2.13
CA ALA A 239 32.65 -58.10 -1.56
C ALA A 239 31.97 -59.42 -1.15
N LEU A 240 30.79 -59.36 -0.54
CA LEU A 240 29.98 -60.54 -0.21
C LEU A 240 29.55 -61.31 -1.47
N THR A 241 29.17 -60.62 -2.54
CA THR A 241 28.82 -61.27 -3.82
C THR A 241 30.01 -61.95 -4.47
N LEU A 242 31.20 -61.33 -4.44
CA LEU A 242 32.44 -61.96 -4.93
C LEU A 242 32.83 -63.18 -4.10
N LEU A 243 32.73 -63.08 -2.77
CA LEU A 243 33.01 -64.20 -1.86
C LEU A 243 32.03 -65.35 -2.05
N SER A 244 30.73 -65.07 -2.19
CA SER A 244 29.74 -66.13 -2.43
C SER A 244 29.93 -66.78 -3.79
N GLY A 245 30.30 -66.01 -4.83
CA GLY A 245 30.63 -66.54 -6.15
C GLY A 245 31.86 -67.46 -6.13
N ALA A 246 32.93 -67.03 -5.46
CA ALA A 246 34.15 -67.85 -5.31
C ALA A 246 33.90 -69.13 -4.48
N LEU A 247 33.03 -69.05 -3.47
CA LEU A 247 32.59 -70.22 -2.69
C LEU A 247 31.78 -71.18 -3.58
N ALA A 248 30.82 -70.67 -4.37
CA ALA A 248 30.01 -71.47 -5.27
C ALA A 248 30.87 -72.23 -6.31
N GLU A 249 31.83 -71.55 -6.92
CA GLU A 249 32.79 -72.14 -7.88
C GLU A 249 33.67 -73.22 -7.23
N ARG A 250 34.06 -73.05 -5.95
CA ARG A 250 34.76 -74.09 -5.20
C ARG A 250 33.90 -75.31 -4.92
N THR A 251 32.64 -75.13 -4.51
CA THR A 251 31.72 -76.26 -4.30
C THR A 251 31.44 -77.02 -5.59
N GLU A 252 31.21 -76.33 -6.72
CA GLU A 252 31.04 -76.99 -8.02
C GLU A 252 32.32 -77.72 -8.47
N SER A 253 33.50 -77.17 -8.18
CA SER A 253 34.79 -77.82 -8.48
C SER A 253 35.07 -79.04 -7.59
N GLU A 254 34.68 -79.02 -6.31
CA GLU A 254 34.80 -80.18 -5.42
C GLU A 254 33.79 -81.27 -5.79
N GLU A 255 32.53 -80.90 -6.08
CA GLU A 255 31.49 -81.83 -6.51
C GLU A 255 31.82 -82.47 -7.88
N ASN A 256 32.35 -81.70 -8.85
CA ASN A 256 32.84 -82.27 -10.11
C ASN A 256 34.08 -83.15 -9.93
N ARG A 257 34.96 -82.83 -8.97
CA ARG A 257 36.12 -83.68 -8.65
C ARG A 257 35.67 -85.01 -8.05
N ASP A 258 34.73 -84.98 -7.12
CA ASP A 258 34.22 -86.17 -6.43
C ASP A 258 33.44 -87.07 -7.41
N ILE A 259 32.67 -86.47 -8.33
CA ILE A 259 32.02 -87.19 -9.44
C ILE A 259 33.06 -87.83 -10.38
N ASN A 260 34.13 -87.11 -10.76
CA ASN A 260 35.18 -87.67 -11.62
C ASN A 260 36.01 -88.76 -10.93
N ASP A 261 36.28 -88.63 -9.64
CA ASP A 261 36.95 -89.67 -8.84
C ASP A 261 36.05 -90.90 -8.71
N LEU A 262 34.73 -90.73 -8.54
CA LEU A 262 33.75 -91.81 -8.59
C LEU A 262 33.69 -92.51 -9.97
N PHE A 263 33.82 -91.76 -11.06
CA PHE A 263 33.88 -92.33 -12.42
C PHE A 263 35.20 -93.07 -12.66
N THR A 264 36.33 -92.53 -12.22
CA THR A 264 37.66 -93.13 -12.39
C THR A 264 37.78 -94.41 -11.56
N LYS A 265 37.31 -94.37 -10.30
CA LYS A 265 37.27 -95.53 -9.40
C LYS A 265 36.30 -96.62 -9.88
N ARG A 266 35.23 -96.27 -10.61
CA ARG A 266 34.38 -97.26 -11.30
C ARG A 266 35.03 -97.83 -12.57
N GLN A 267 35.81 -97.06 -13.31
CA GLN A 267 36.56 -97.55 -14.47
C GLN A 267 37.66 -98.54 -14.07
N ASP A 268 38.37 -98.28 -12.95
CA ASP A 268 39.38 -99.20 -12.42
C ASP A 268 38.78 -100.54 -11.95
N VAL A 269 37.53 -100.54 -11.47
CA VAL A 269 36.81 -101.76 -11.06
C VAL A 269 36.32 -102.57 -12.27
N ILE A 270 36.07 -101.94 -13.42
CA ILE A 270 35.62 -102.63 -14.65
C ILE A 270 36.80 -103.20 -15.45
N LEU A 271 38.03 -102.68 -15.29
CA LEU A 271 39.23 -103.21 -15.95
C LEU A 271 39.91 -104.38 -15.19
N GLN A 272 39.38 -104.78 -14.03
CA GLN A 272 39.85 -105.92 -13.23
C GLN A 272 38.85 -107.09 -13.17
N ALA A 273 37.79 -107.08 -13.97
CA ALA A 273 36.84 -108.19 -14.14
C ALA A 273 36.88 -108.73 -15.56
#